data_AF-A0A383S119-F1
#
_entry.id   AF-A0A383S119-F1
#
_cell.length_a   1.000
_cell.length_b   1.000
_cell.length_c   1.000
_cell.angle_alpha   90.00
_cell.angle_beta   90.00
_cell.angle_gamma   90.00
#
_symmetry.space_group_name_H-M   'P 1'
#
loop_
_entity.id
_entity.type
_entity.pdbx_description
1 polymer ?
#
loop_
_entity_poly.entity_id
_entity_poly.type
_entity_poly.pdbx_seq_one_letter_code
_entity_poly.pdbx_strand_id
1 'polypeptide(L)'
;MRRTLSALALFSLLAGCASHDIDSRGYDTSGTASYYGARHHGKRTASGEPFNQHGLTAAHRSLPFGSRVLVTNLANQRSVVVRINDRGPHTRGRLIDLSRAAAEKIGMIRSGTARVRVQGLSD
;
A
#
# COMPACT_ATOMS: atom_id res chain seq x y z
N MET A 1 -6.65 -50.84 25.12
CA MET A 1 -5.84 -49.83 25.82
C MET A 1 -4.71 -49.36 24.89
N ARG A 2 -4.62 -48.04 24.62
CA ARG A 2 -3.46 -47.25 24.14
C ARG A 2 -2.87 -47.63 22.75
N ARG A 3 -3.25 -46.95 21.66
CA ARG A 3 -2.80 -45.62 21.14
C ARG A 3 -1.36 -45.61 20.63
N THR A 4 -1.19 -45.52 19.30
CA THR A 4 -0.27 -44.59 18.63
C THR A 4 -0.68 -44.43 17.15
N LEU A 5 -1.30 -43.30 16.82
CA LEU A 5 -1.49 -42.82 15.45
C LEU A 5 -0.25 -41.98 15.10
N SER A 6 0.58 -42.46 14.17
CA SER A 6 1.66 -41.65 13.60
C SER A 6 1.06 -40.69 12.59
N ALA A 7 0.95 -39.42 12.96
CA ALA A 7 0.60 -38.33 12.06
C ALA A 7 1.83 -37.96 11.22
N LEU A 8 1.81 -38.26 9.92
CA LEU A 8 2.80 -37.76 8.98
C LEU A 8 2.38 -36.34 8.57
N ALA A 9 3.03 -35.34 9.14
CA ALA A 9 2.84 -33.93 8.79
C ALA A 9 3.44 -33.67 7.41
N LEU A 10 2.59 -33.53 6.38
CA LEU A 10 3.00 -33.06 5.06
C LEU A 10 3.04 -31.53 5.10
N PHE A 11 4.24 -30.97 5.28
CA PHE A 11 4.51 -29.53 5.19
C PHE A 11 4.32 -29.06 3.74
N SER A 12 3.18 -28.45 3.44
CA SER A 12 2.95 -27.71 2.19
C SER A 12 3.47 -26.28 2.30
N LEU A 13 4.73 -26.07 1.92
CA LEU A 13 5.30 -24.72 1.71
C LEU A 13 4.91 -24.22 0.31
N LEU A 14 3.70 -23.66 0.19
CA LEU A 14 3.37 -22.79 -0.94
C LEU A 14 3.91 -21.39 -0.64
N ALA A 15 5.20 -21.17 -0.92
CA ALA A 15 5.77 -19.83 -1.03
C ALA A 15 5.25 -19.18 -2.33
N GLY A 16 4.04 -18.64 -2.29
CA GLY A 16 3.51 -17.80 -3.36
C GLY A 16 4.23 -16.45 -3.36
N CYS A 17 5.33 -16.35 -4.10
CA CYS A 17 5.91 -15.05 -4.43
C CYS A 17 4.97 -14.34 -5.40
N ALA A 18 4.11 -13.45 -4.91
CA ALA A 18 3.41 -12.49 -5.75
C ALA A 18 4.41 -11.45 -6.26
N SER A 19 5.14 -11.79 -7.33
CA SER A 19 5.97 -10.86 -8.08
C SER A 19 5.05 -9.82 -8.73
N HIS A 20 5.20 -8.56 -8.36
CA HIS A 20 4.57 -7.46 -9.07
C HIS A 20 5.59 -6.94 -10.08
N ASP A 21 5.24 -6.97 -11.37
CA ASP A 21 6.11 -6.43 -12.41
C ASP A 21 6.13 -4.90 -12.30
N ILE A 22 7.24 -4.38 -11.78
CA ILE A 22 7.50 -2.94 -11.78
C ILE A 22 7.70 -2.52 -13.23
N ASP A 23 6.92 -1.53 -13.68
CA ASP A 23 7.15 -0.92 -14.99
C ASP A 23 8.45 -0.10 -14.93
N SER A 24 9.54 -0.62 -15.49
CA SER A 24 10.84 0.06 -15.53
C SER A 24 10.83 1.33 -16.38
N ARG A 25 9.81 1.51 -17.23
CA ARG A 25 9.55 2.75 -17.98
C ARG A 25 8.43 3.59 -17.37
N GLY A 26 7.83 3.09 -16.29
CA GLY A 26 6.67 3.67 -15.63
C GLY A 26 7.03 4.75 -14.61
N TYR A 27 6.03 5.09 -13.82
CA TYR A 27 6.19 6.08 -12.76
C TYR A 27 7.19 5.59 -11.70
N ASP A 28 8.26 6.35 -11.45
CA ASP A 28 9.19 6.06 -10.36
C ASP A 28 9.62 7.37 -9.69
N THR A 29 9.18 7.60 -8.46
CA THR A 29 9.48 8.85 -7.77
C THR A 29 9.59 8.63 -6.27
N SER A 30 10.58 9.29 -5.67
CA SER A 30 10.78 9.29 -4.22
C SER A 30 10.25 10.56 -3.57
N GLY A 31 9.49 10.40 -2.50
CA GLY A 31 8.73 11.50 -1.89
C GLY A 31 8.38 11.27 -0.44
N THR A 32 7.75 12.26 0.19
CA THR A 32 7.23 12.11 1.55
C THR A 32 5.80 11.59 1.47
N ALA A 33 5.53 10.45 2.10
CA ALA A 33 4.19 9.95 2.31
C ALA A 33 3.58 10.49 3.60
N SER A 34 2.26 10.62 3.63
CA SER A 34 1.47 10.68 4.86
C SER A 34 0.32 9.67 4.80
N TYR A 35 -0.59 9.68 5.77
CA TYR A 35 -1.80 8.85 5.71
C TYR A 35 -3.03 9.59 6.24
N TYR A 36 -4.20 9.17 5.76
CA TYR A 36 -5.48 9.76 6.18
C TYR A 36 -5.84 9.40 7.62
N GLY A 37 -6.30 10.41 8.38
CA GLY A 37 -6.92 10.19 9.70
C GLY A 37 -8.32 9.56 9.59
N ALA A 38 -8.74 8.85 10.65
CA ALA A 38 -10.00 8.09 10.70
C ALA A 38 -11.26 8.90 10.34
N ARG A 39 -11.26 10.22 10.58
CA ARG A 39 -12.36 11.15 10.25
C ARG A 39 -12.76 11.19 8.76
N HIS A 40 -11.92 10.67 7.86
CA HIS A 40 -12.22 10.65 6.43
C HIS A 40 -13.00 9.40 6.02
N HIS A 41 -13.07 8.38 6.89
CA HIS A 41 -13.72 7.12 6.55
C HIS A 41 -15.18 7.32 6.13
N GLY A 42 -15.58 6.69 5.03
CA GLY A 42 -16.92 6.80 4.45
C GLY A 42 -17.16 8.06 3.60
N LYS A 43 -16.27 9.07 3.64
CA LYS A 43 -16.38 10.24 2.76
C LYS A 43 -16.02 9.88 1.32
N ARG A 44 -16.64 10.54 0.35
CA ARG A 44 -16.30 10.34 -1.08
C ARG A 44 -14.88 10.83 -1.38
N THR A 45 -14.13 10.01 -2.10
CA THR A 45 -12.86 10.39 -2.74
C THR A 45 -13.12 11.08 -4.07
N ALA A 46 -12.07 11.61 -4.69
CA ALA A 46 -12.13 12.19 -6.03
C ALA A 46 -12.46 11.18 -7.14
N SER A 47 -12.28 9.87 -6.93
CA SER A 47 -12.79 8.85 -7.86
C SER A 47 -14.30 8.58 -7.71
N GLY A 48 -14.94 9.14 -6.68
CA GLY A 48 -16.36 8.91 -6.35
C GLY A 48 -16.62 7.77 -5.37
N GLU A 49 -15.61 6.93 -5.09
CA GLU A 49 -15.73 5.83 -4.13
C GLU A 49 -15.73 6.35 -2.68
N PRO A 50 -16.44 5.69 -1.74
CA PRO A 50 -16.25 5.96 -0.32
C PRO A 50 -14.85 5.57 0.15
N PHE A 51 -14.16 6.47 0.85
CA PHE A 51 -12.85 6.19 1.42
C PHE A 51 -12.93 5.11 2.50
N ASN A 52 -12.21 4.01 2.28
CA ASN A 52 -12.04 2.94 3.25
C ASN A 52 -10.64 3.00 3.89
N GLN A 53 -10.57 3.35 5.18
CA GLN A 53 -9.29 3.38 5.90
C GLN A 53 -8.61 2.00 6.01
N HIS A 54 -9.40 0.93 5.90
CA HIS A 54 -8.94 -0.47 5.92
C HIS A 54 -8.57 -0.99 4.52
N GLY A 55 -8.89 -0.26 3.46
CA GLY A 55 -8.54 -0.61 2.09
C GLY A 55 -7.07 -0.30 1.77
N LEU A 56 -6.55 -0.88 0.69
CA LEU A 56 -5.20 -0.56 0.18
C LEU A 56 -5.29 0.46 -0.94
N THR A 57 -5.57 1.71 -0.55
CA THR A 57 -5.75 2.82 -1.48
C THR A 57 -4.87 4.01 -1.11
N ALA A 58 -4.69 4.92 -2.05
CA ALA A 58 -3.94 6.14 -1.86
C ALA A 58 -4.44 7.31 -2.72
N ALA A 59 -4.13 8.53 -2.28
CA ALA A 59 -4.30 9.75 -3.05
C ALA A 59 -2.98 10.15 -3.74
N HIS A 60 -3.06 10.48 -5.02
CA HIS A 60 -1.94 10.99 -5.78
C HIS A 60 -2.38 12.07 -6.79
N ARG A 61 -1.49 13.01 -7.12
CA ARG A 61 -1.86 14.25 -7.83
C ARG A 61 -2.27 14.01 -9.28
N SER A 62 -1.52 13.18 -10.00
CA SER A 62 -1.62 13.05 -11.45
C SER A 62 -1.85 11.62 -11.94
N LEU A 63 -1.32 10.61 -11.23
CA LEU A 63 -1.58 9.20 -11.57
C LEU A 63 -3.08 8.94 -11.81
N PRO A 64 -3.44 8.24 -12.90
CA PRO A 64 -4.81 7.86 -13.19
C PRO A 64 -5.49 7.14 -12.01
N PHE A 65 -6.80 7.32 -11.87
CA PHE A 65 -7.54 6.47 -10.94
C PHE A 65 -7.50 5.03 -11.43
N GLY A 66 -7.38 4.09 -10.50
CA GLY A 66 -7.19 2.67 -10.82
C GLY A 66 -5.73 2.23 -10.94
N SER A 67 -4.79 3.16 -11.16
CA SER A 67 -3.36 2.82 -11.21
C SER A 67 -2.92 2.10 -9.93
N ARG A 68 -2.16 1.01 -10.11
CA ARG A 68 -1.52 0.28 -9.02
C ARG A 68 -0.08 0.75 -8.89
N VAL A 69 0.34 1.00 -7.66
CA VAL A 69 1.71 1.40 -7.35
C VAL A 69 2.27 0.61 -6.18
N LEU A 70 3.53 0.21 -6.28
CA LEU A 70 4.32 -0.26 -5.13
C LEU A 70 4.84 0.95 -4.36
N VAL A 71 4.51 1.02 -3.08
CA VAL A 71 5.01 2.05 -2.17
C VAL A 71 5.98 1.40 -1.19
N THR A 72 7.24 1.81 -1.23
CA THR A 72 8.30 1.28 -0.38
C THR A 72 8.77 2.34 0.60
N ASN A 73 8.69 2.06 1.90
CA ASN A 73 9.25 2.93 2.93
C ASN A 73 10.78 2.78 2.96
N LEU A 74 11.50 3.86 2.68
CA LEU A 74 12.95 3.83 2.50
C LEU A 74 13.71 3.62 3.82
N ALA A 75 13.08 3.88 4.96
CA ALA A 75 13.71 3.71 6.27
C ALA A 75 13.76 2.25 6.74
N ASN A 76 12.82 1.41 6.30
CA ASN A 76 12.69 0.02 6.77
C ASN A 76 12.50 -1.01 5.64
N GLN A 77 12.50 -0.56 4.38
CA GLN A 77 12.34 -1.37 3.17
C GLN A 77 11.03 -2.17 3.10
N ARG A 78 10.05 -1.89 3.97
CA ARG A 78 8.73 -2.50 3.89
C ARG A 78 7.94 -1.84 2.77
N SER A 79 7.20 -2.64 2.01
CA SER A 79 6.43 -2.17 0.87
C SER A 79 4.99 -2.67 0.87
N VAL A 80 4.14 -1.96 0.12
CA VAL A 80 2.74 -2.33 -0.08
C VAL A 80 2.28 -1.85 -1.45
N VAL A 81 1.48 -2.65 -2.13
CA VAL A 81 0.80 -2.22 -3.35
C VAL A 81 -0.53 -1.56 -2.99
N VAL A 82 -0.77 -0.38 -3.55
CA VAL A 82 -2.01 0.38 -3.37
C VAL A 82 -2.60 0.78 -4.71
N ARG A 83 -3.91 0.97 -4.73
CA ARG A 83 -4.62 1.54 -5.88
C ARG A 83 -4.87 3.03 -5.67
N ILE A 84 -4.62 3.84 -6.70
CA ILE A 84 -4.95 5.26 -6.68
C ILE A 84 -6.47 5.43 -6.84
N ASN A 85 -7.12 6.03 -5.84
CA ASN A 85 -8.56 6.31 -5.89
C ASN A 85 -8.93 7.72 -5.42
N ASP A 86 -7.95 8.58 -5.19
CA ASP A 86 -8.19 9.92 -4.70
C ASP A 86 -7.16 10.94 -5.21
N ARG A 87 -7.45 12.23 -5.05
CA ARG A 87 -6.59 13.35 -5.45
C ARG A 87 -6.01 14.04 -4.23
N GLY A 88 -4.80 14.56 -4.41
CA GLY A 88 -3.95 15.03 -3.33
C GLY A 88 -2.56 14.41 -3.49
N PRO A 89 -1.62 14.65 -2.56
CA PRO A 89 -1.76 15.52 -1.40
C PRO A 89 -1.81 17.00 -1.80
N HIS A 90 -2.62 17.83 -1.14
CA HIS A 90 -2.61 19.28 -1.35
C HIS A 90 -1.52 20.00 -0.52
N THR A 91 -0.93 19.28 0.44
CA THR A 91 0.22 19.78 1.21
C THR A 91 1.49 19.76 0.35
N ARG A 92 2.19 20.90 0.25
CA ARG A 92 3.49 20.98 -0.44
C ARG A 92 4.49 19.98 0.14
N GLY A 93 5.31 19.37 -0.71
CA GLY A 93 6.34 18.41 -0.32
C GLY A 93 5.85 16.98 -0.04
N ARG A 94 4.54 16.71 0.03
CA ARG A 94 4.01 15.34 0.09
C ARG A 94 3.78 14.77 -1.29
N LEU A 95 4.18 13.53 -1.51
CA LEU A 95 4.04 12.80 -2.77
C LEU A 95 2.73 12.02 -2.83
N ILE A 96 2.40 11.31 -1.76
CA ILE A 96 1.29 10.36 -1.70
C ILE A 96 0.67 10.34 -0.30
N ASP A 97 -0.67 10.26 -0.21
CA ASP A 97 -1.37 10.06 1.05
C ASP A 97 -1.99 8.66 1.05
N LEU A 98 -1.56 7.82 1.98
CA LEU A 98 -1.98 6.42 2.08
C LEU A 98 -3.25 6.27 2.91
N SER A 99 -3.96 5.16 2.71
CA SER A 99 -4.89 4.66 3.72
C SER A 99 -4.16 4.27 5.00
N ARG A 100 -4.91 4.17 6.11
CA ARG A 100 -4.35 3.72 7.38
C ARG A 100 -3.78 2.30 7.27
N ALA A 101 -4.49 1.37 6.64
CA ALA A 101 -4.04 -0.01 6.45
C ALA A 101 -2.75 -0.10 5.62
N ALA A 102 -2.60 0.73 4.57
CA ALA A 102 -1.36 0.79 3.79
C ALA A 102 -0.20 1.35 4.62
N ALA A 103 -0.44 2.40 5.41
CA ALA A 103 0.55 2.98 6.32
C ALA A 103 0.99 2.00 7.42
N GLU A 104 0.09 1.17 7.95
CA GLU A 104 0.40 0.07 8.87
C GLU A 104 1.33 -0.96 8.22
N LYS A 105 1.05 -1.35 6.97
CA LYS A 105 1.85 -2.35 6.24
C LYS A 105 3.29 -1.90 5.98
N ILE A 106 3.53 -0.61 5.74
CA ILE A 106 4.90 -0.07 5.57
C ILE A 106 5.50 0.50 6.87
N GLY A 107 4.82 0.33 8.00
CA GLY A 107 5.34 0.65 9.33
C GLY A 107 5.54 2.13 9.60
N MET A 108 4.64 3.00 9.12
CA MET A 108 4.76 4.46 9.27
C MET A 108 3.71 5.12 10.18
N ILE A 109 2.89 4.33 10.89
CA ILE A 109 1.83 4.88 11.75
C ILE A 109 2.40 5.76 12.87
N ARG A 110 3.44 5.31 13.56
CA ARG A 110 4.01 6.05 14.70
C ARG A 110 4.68 7.37 14.26
N SER A 111 5.30 7.40 13.09
CA SER A 111 5.99 8.59 12.58
C SER A 111 5.05 9.59 11.89
N GLY A 112 3.82 9.20 11.53
CA GLY A 112 2.86 10.04 10.80
C GLY A 112 3.20 10.21 9.32
N THR A 113 4.49 10.33 9.00
CA THR A 113 5.05 10.49 7.67
C THR A 113 6.27 9.59 7.48
N ALA A 114 6.64 9.33 6.23
CA ALA A 114 7.83 8.56 5.88
C ALA A 114 8.37 8.99 4.51
N ARG A 115 9.68 8.85 4.30
CA ARG A 115 10.26 8.89 2.96
C ARG A 115 9.96 7.57 2.26
N VAL A 116 9.34 7.66 1.09
CA VAL A 116 8.93 6.49 0.30
C VAL A 116 9.42 6.61 -1.15
N ARG A 117 9.59 5.47 -1.81
CA ARG A 117 9.64 5.37 -3.27
C ARG A 117 8.30 4.82 -3.75
N VAL A 118 7.73 5.43 -4.77
CA VAL A 118 6.47 5.03 -5.40
C VAL A 118 6.77 4.60 -6.82
N GLN A 119 6.43 3.36 -7.16
CA GLN A 119 6.71 2.76 -8.46
C GLN A 119 5.41 2.27 -9.10
N GLY A 120 5.17 2.65 -10.35
CA GLY A 120 4.07 2.15 -11.17
C GLY A 120 4.22 0.66 -11.45
N LEU A 121 3.10 -0.05 -11.45
CA LEU A 121 3.04 -1.45 -11.84
C LEU A 121 2.42 -1.57 -13.24
N SER A 122 2.97 -2.45 -14.05
CA SER A 122 2.31 -2.92 -15.26
C SER A 122 1.26 -3.97 -14.89
N ASP A 123 0.13 -3.96 -15.59
CA ASP A 123 -0.84 -5.07 -15.55
C ASP A 123 -0.42 -6.21 -16.51
#